data_AF-X1PH12-F1
#
_entry.id   AF-X1PH12-F1
#
_cell.length_a   1.000
_cell.length_b   1.000
_cell.length_c   1.000
_cell.angle_alpha   90.00
_cell.angle_beta   90.00
_cell.angle_gamma   90.00
#
_symmetry.space_group_name_H-M   'P 1'
#
loop_
_entity.id
_entity.type
_entity.pdbx_description
1 polymer ?
#
loop_
_entity_poly.entity_id
_entity_poly.type
_entity_poly.pdbx_seq_one_letter_code
_entity_poly.pdbx_strand_id
1 'polypeptide(L)'
;LESYGQAYPTGLSKMFNIPVNGIQQQLERLENGGVVVSSMVGRTRLYQFNPRYPFLKELRALIQRAMEFLSEKEMQQYYRRRTRPRKKGKPL
;
A
#
# COMPACT_ATOMS: atom_id res chain seq x y z
N LEU A 1 -0.11 2.18 -0.16
CA LEU A 1 -1.33 3.00 -0.31
C LEU A 1 -0.99 4.36 -0.89
N GLU A 2 -0.12 5.15 -0.24
CA GLU A 2 0.30 6.45 -0.77
C GLU A 2 1.01 6.38 -2.13
N SER A 3 1.96 5.45 -2.29
CA SER A 3 2.75 5.31 -3.53
C SER A 3 1.99 4.63 -4.69
N TYR A 4 1.00 3.77 -4.40
CA TYR A 4 0.36 2.90 -5.41
C TYR A 4 -1.17 3.09 -5.54
N GLY A 5 -1.77 3.98 -4.75
CA GLY A 5 -3.22 4.20 -4.67
C GLY A 5 -4.01 3.09 -3.97
N GLN A 6 -3.66 1.82 -4.24
CA GLN A 6 -4.30 0.63 -3.68
C GLN A 6 -3.23 -0.41 -3.26
N ALA A 7 -3.59 -1.30 -2.34
CA ALA A 7 -2.71 -2.39 -1.92
C ALA A 7 -3.50 -3.65 -1.54
N TYR A 8 -2.87 -4.81 -1.62
CA TYR A 8 -3.44 -6.08 -1.17
C TYR A 8 -2.48 -6.78 -0.20
N PRO A 9 -2.98 -7.58 0.76
CA PRO A 9 -2.16 -8.12 1.85
C PRO A 9 -0.95 -8.95 1.39
N THR A 10 -1.13 -9.83 0.38
CA THR A 10 -0.03 -10.65 -0.14
C THR A 10 1.02 -9.82 -0.90
N GLY A 11 0.62 -8.69 -1.49
CA GLY A 11 1.54 -7.75 -2.12
C GLY A 11 2.40 -7.03 -1.10
N LEU A 12 1.79 -6.55 -0.02
CA LEU A 12 2.50 -5.90 1.09
C LEU A 12 3.41 -6.88 1.83
N SER A 13 2.98 -8.12 2.02
CA SER A 13 3.78 -9.16 2.66
C SER A 13 5.08 -9.43 1.90
N LYS A 14 5.00 -9.59 0.58
CA LYS A 14 6.18 -9.75 -0.28
C LYS A 14 7.05 -8.50 -0.30
N MET A 15 6.44 -7.32 -0.25
CA MET A 15 7.17 -6.06 -0.30
C MET A 15 7.99 -5.86 0.97
N PHE A 16 7.38 -6.01 2.14
CA PHE A 16 8.02 -5.75 3.43
C PHE A 16 8.67 -6.98 4.09
N ASN A 17 8.53 -8.17 3.48
CA ASN A 17 8.97 -9.45 4.05
C ASN A 17 8.35 -9.74 5.44
N ILE A 18 7.07 -9.41 5.61
CA ILE A 18 6.30 -9.59 6.86
C ILE A 18 5.23 -10.67 6.63
N PRO A 19 4.90 -11.52 7.62
CA PRO A 19 3.80 -12.48 7.50
C PRO A 19 2.47 -11.84 7.09
N VAL A 20 1.77 -12.46 6.14
CA VAL A 20 0.50 -11.96 5.59
C VAL A 20 -0.54 -11.72 6.69
N ASN A 21 -0.61 -12.61 7.68
CA ASN A 21 -1.58 -12.52 8.77
C ASN A 21 -1.39 -11.23 9.59
N GLY A 22 -0.13 -10.86 9.90
CA GLY A 22 0.15 -9.61 10.61
C GLY A 22 -0.32 -8.39 9.81
N ILE A 23 -0.10 -8.39 8.51
CA ILE A 23 -0.57 -7.32 7.62
C ILE A 23 -2.10 -7.27 7.56
N GLN A 24 -2.77 -8.43 7.48
CA GLN A 24 -4.23 -8.50 7.46
C GLN A 24 -4.83 -7.90 8.74
N GLN A 25 -4.30 -8.26 9.91
CA GLN A 25 -4.75 -7.72 11.18
C GLN A 25 -4.54 -6.20 11.28
N GLN A 26 -3.41 -5.68 10.78
CA GLN A 26 -3.18 -4.23 10.77
C GLN A 26 -4.12 -3.50 9.82
N LEU A 27 -4.38 -4.06 8.63
CA LEU A 27 -5.33 -3.48 7.68
C LEU A 27 -6.76 -3.49 8.21
N GLU A 28 -7.15 -4.56 8.90
CA GLU A 28 -8.46 -4.67 9.57
C GLU A 28 -8.61 -3.63 10.69
N ARG A 29 -7.57 -3.43 11.51
CA ARG A 29 -7.57 -2.37 12.53
C ARG A 29 -7.72 -0.97 11.92
N LEU A 30 -7.02 -0.70 10.82
CA LEU A 30 -7.12 0.58 10.11
C LEU A 30 -8.50 0.77 9.45
N GLU A 31 -9.10 -0.31 8.98
CA GLU A 31 -10.45 -0.31 8.40
C GLU A 31 -11.50 -0.04 9.48
N ASN A 32 -11.39 -0.71 10.63
CA ASN A 32 -12.23 -0.47 11.81
C ASN A 32 -12.09 0.96 12.34
N GLY A 33 -10.88 1.54 12.26
CA GLY A 33 -10.62 2.94 12.58
C GLY A 33 -11.07 3.94 11.49
N GLY A 34 -11.63 3.47 10.38
CA GLY A 34 -12.12 4.30 9.26
C GLY A 34 -11.02 4.97 8.43
N VAL A 35 -9.75 4.63 8.64
CA VAL A 35 -8.59 5.22 7.95
C VAL A 35 -8.48 4.68 6.52
N VAL A 36 -8.76 3.39 6.35
CA VAL A 36 -8.79 2.71 5.05
C VAL A 36 -10.16 2.11 4.79
N VAL A 37 -10.45 1.85 3.53
CA VAL A 37 -11.61 1.07 3.08
C VAL A 37 -11.12 -0.06 2.20
N SER A 38 -11.83 -1.19 2.25
CA SER A 38 -11.55 -2.31 1.36
C SER A 38 -12.62 -2.52 0.28
N SER A 39 -12.23 -3.16 -0.81
CA SER A 39 -13.11 -3.61 -1.88
C SER A 39 -12.64 -4.97 -2.39
N MET A 40 -13.57 -5.82 -2.82
CA MET A 40 -13.25 -7.12 -3.40
C MET A 40 -13.07 -7.00 -4.90
N VAL A 41 -11.91 -7.42 -5.40
CA VAL A 41 -11.64 -7.54 -6.84
C VAL A 41 -11.28 -9.00 -7.12
N GLY A 42 -12.25 -9.73 -7.68
CA GLY A 42 -12.20 -11.18 -7.77
C GLY A 42 -12.07 -11.83 -6.39
N ARG A 43 -11.00 -12.60 -6.18
CA ARG A 43 -10.69 -13.26 -4.89
C ARG A 43 -9.78 -12.43 -3.97
N THR A 44 -9.34 -11.25 -4.43
CA THR A 44 -8.37 -10.42 -3.70
C THR A 44 -9.06 -9.22 -3.08
N ARG A 45 -8.84 -9.00 -1.78
CA ARG A 45 -9.27 -7.79 -1.09
C ARG A 45 -8.23 -6.68 -1.29
N LEU A 46 -8.66 -5.59 -1.92
CA LEU A 46 -7.87 -4.38 -2.13
C LEU A 46 -8.23 -3.35 -1.07
N TYR A 47 -7.22 -2.72 -0.50
CA TYR A 47 -7.33 -1.64 0.47
C TYR A 47 -6.89 -0.33 -0.17
N GLN A 48 -7.58 0.75 0.19
CA GLN A 48 -7.24 2.12 -0.17
C GLN A 48 -7.52 3.06 0.99
N PHE A 49 -6.90 4.24 1.00
CA PHE A 49 -7.28 5.26 1.98
C PHE A 49 -8.76 5.62 1.83
N ASN A 50 -9.44 5.80 2.96
CA ASN A 50 -10.82 6.23 2.97
C ASN A 50 -10.90 7.72 2.59
N PRO A 51 -11.48 8.10 1.43
CA PRO A 51 -11.57 9.49 1.02
C PRO A 51 -12.44 10.34 1.97
N ARG A 52 -13.27 9.70 2.80
CA ARG A 52 -14.11 10.35 3.81
C ARG A 52 -13.43 10.47 5.17
N TYR A 53 -12.18 10.01 5.32
CA TYR A 53 -11.47 10.15 6.59
C TYR A 53 -11.15 11.62 6.88
N PRO A 54 -11.58 12.18 8.02
CA PRO A 54 -11.48 13.63 8.28
C PRO A 54 -10.05 14.17 8.20
N PHE A 55 -9.07 13.39 8.66
CA PHE A 55 -7.66 13.79 8.73
C PHE A 55 -6.82 13.21 7.59
N LEU A 56 -7.44 12.87 6.46
CA LEU A 56 -6.72 12.22 5.36
C LEU A 56 -5.61 13.11 4.80
N LYS A 57 -5.84 14.42 4.70
CA LYS A 57 -4.86 15.36 4.14
C LYS A 57 -3.62 15.44 5.01
N GLU A 58 -3.82 15.58 6.31
CA GLU A 58 -2.78 15.66 7.34
C GLU A 58 -2.01 14.34 7.43
N LEU A 59 -2.72 13.21 7.41
CA LEU A 59 -2.10 11.88 7.40
C LEU A 59 -1.20 11.68 6.19
N ARG A 60 -1.65 12.07 4.99
CA ARG A 60 -0.82 11.99 3.78
C ARG A 60 0.38 12.91 3.86
N ALA A 61 0.20 14.15 4.32
CA ALA A 61 1.31 15.08 4.50
C ALA A 61 2.35 14.53 5.48
N LEU A 62 1.92 13.92 6.59
CA LEU A 62 2.80 13.29 7.57
C LEU A 62 3.59 12.13 6.94
N ILE A 63 2.92 11.26 6.18
CA ILE A 63 3.57 10.14 5.50
C ILE A 63 4.59 10.64 4.48
N GLN A 64 4.23 11.66 3.69
CA GLN A 64 5.14 12.26 2.71
C GLN A 64 6.39 12.84 3.37
N ARG A 65 6.23 13.57 4.49
CA ARG A 65 7.36 14.06 5.28
C ARG A 65 8.20 12.93 5.85
N ALA A 66 7.58 11.89 6.40
CA ALA A 66 8.32 10.73 6.89
C ALA A 66 9.13 10.04 5.78
N MET A 67 8.64 10.04 4.54
CA MET A 67 9.37 9.53 3.37
C MET A 67 10.63 10.32 3.03
N GLU A 68 10.70 11.62 3.34
CA GLU A 68 11.90 12.44 3.14
C GLU A 68 13.08 11.99 4.02
N PHE A 69 12.80 11.31 5.14
CA PHE A 69 13.82 10.82 6.08
C PHE A 69 14.25 9.36 5.82
N LEU A 70 13.62 8.66 4.87
CA LEU A 70 14.02 7.30 4.50
C LEU A 70 15.31 7.32 3.68
N SER A 71 16.19 6.34 3.92
CA SER A 71 17.40 6.19 3.11
C SER A 71 17.06 5.85 1.66
N GLU A 72 17.90 6.27 0.70
CA GLU A 72 17.68 5.96 -0.72
C GLU A 72 17.55 4.45 -0.99
N LYS A 73 18.26 3.62 -0.20
CA LYS A 73 18.21 2.17 -0.28
C LYS A 73 16.82 1.63 0.08
N GLU A 74 16.23 2.11 1.15
CA GLU A 74 14.87 1.73 1.57
C GLU A 74 13.81 2.28 0.61
N MET A 75 13.99 3.51 0.12
CA MET A 75 13.11 4.10 -0.88
C MET A 75 13.06 3.24 -2.16
N GLN A 76 14.23 2.81 -2.66
CA GLN A 76 14.32 1.95 -3.83
C GLN A 76 13.73 0.56 -3.59
N GLN A 77 14.00 -0.04 -2.44
CA GLN A 77 13.57 -1.40 -2.12
C GLN A 77 12.04 -1.54 -2.01
N TYR A 78 11.38 -0.58 -1.33
CA TYR A 78 9.97 -0.74 -0.97
C TYR A 78 9.01 0.14 -1.80
N TYR A 79 9.47 1.30 -2.28
CA TYR A 79 8.56 2.32 -2.82
C TYR A 79 8.74 2.60 -4.32
N ARG A 80 9.77 2.04 -4.97
CA ARG A 80 10.02 2.17 -6.43
C ARG A 80 9.83 0.86 -7.18
N ARG A 81 8.75 0.11 -6.92
CA ARG A 81 8.44 -1.09 -7.69
C ARG A 81 7.91 -0.72 -9.07
N ARG A 82 8.44 -1.36 -10.12
CA ARG A 82 7.94 -1.19 -11.49
C ARG A 82 6.54 -1.80 -11.60
N THR A 83 5.51 -0.96 -11.64
CA THR A 83 4.09 -1.38 -11.72
C THR A 83 3.53 -1.41 -13.13
N ARG A 84 4.24 -0.82 -14.11
CA ARG A 84 3.78 -0.80 -15.50
C ARG A 84 3.81 -2.23 -16.09
N PRO A 85 2.69 -2.74 -16.62
CA PRO A 85 2.63 -4.05 -17.26
C PRO A 85 3.68 -4.18 -18.38
N ARG A 86 4.26 -5.37 -18.56
CA ARG A 86 5.03 -5.67 -19.78
C ARG A 86 4.08 -5.58 -20.98
N LYS A 87 4.54 -4.95 -22.06
CA LYS A 87 3.79 -4.91 -23.34
C LYS A 87 3.57 -6.34 -23.83
N LYS A 88 2.36 -6.62 -24.33
CA LYS A 88 1.98 -7.92 -24.92
C LYS A 88 3.01 -8.31 -26.00
N GLY A 89 3.51 -9.54 -25.95
CA GLY A 89 4.43 -10.10 -26.96
C GLY A 89 5.93 -9.84 -26.74
N LYS A 90 6.36 -9.32 -25.58
CA LYS A 90 7.79 -9.16 -25.29
C LYS A 90 8.41 -10.52 -24.89
N PRO A 91 9.49 -10.99 -25.54
CA PRO A 91 10.15 -12.25 -25.17
C PRO A 91 10.63 -12.20 -23.72
N LEU A 92 10.59 -13.34 -23.03
CA LEU A 92 10.88 -13.47 -21.60
C LEU A 92 12.31 -13.03 -21.29
#